data_AF-A0A923S884-F1
#
_entry.id   AF-A0A923S884-F1
#
_cell.length_a   1.000
_cell.length_b   1.000
_cell.length_c   1.000
_cell.angle_alpha   90.00
_cell.angle_beta   90.00
_cell.angle_gamma   90.00
#
_symmetry.space_group_name_H-M   'P 1'
#
loop_
_entity.id
_entity.type
_entity.pdbx_description
1 polymer ?
#
loop_
_entity_poly.entity_id
_entity_poly.type
_entity_poly.pdbx_seq_one_letter_code
_entity_poly.pdbx_strand_id
1 'polypeptide(L)'
;MKRLTLHRLASALLCLTLALSLTACGGKKKPAPAAGNGGVKETISDSRTDQTGQADPVKPSEPEAEVDPKLVEECLDKLGFDLEYGGYPGAAAYLGCREKGDTSKLSDWMLENCLDLTAEMPVMLTIPSERVLGPGYGKLFCVIPRGENTSLAVNHITWQSQGNGLHPVADEVLYREECAQPVLVFVDPEEPDMEINLVANGGTAVSWYPQEDLYGDVILPASEEGRMLLFDFSIYTNTTAIDHPEGWEPSGDDWWWPPTDLGLADTSWDCDEWTLELHYGDCGPDYAGLANLYECYDNQMDLRFFGVWRMEDDCLRLDMSAGVGSSLSGSFPVLISPSGEYLYFQRSRIGEGMPFLRNGEDSATLSLRYD
;
A
#
# COMPACT_ATOMS: atom_id res chain seq x y z
N MET A 1 3.88 -50.28 -0.27
CA MET A 1 3.62 -50.28 1.19
C MET A 1 4.81 -50.65 2.08
N LYS A 2 5.80 -51.46 1.67
CA LYS A 2 6.96 -51.80 2.54
C LYS A 2 8.07 -50.72 2.65
N ARG A 3 8.13 -49.73 1.74
CA ARG A 3 9.10 -48.62 1.77
C ARG A 3 8.69 -47.47 2.70
N LEU A 4 7.39 -47.22 2.86
CA LEU A 4 6.87 -46.15 3.75
C LEU A 4 6.98 -46.50 5.24
N THR A 5 6.92 -47.78 5.59
CA THR A 5 7.09 -48.23 6.99
C THR A 5 8.54 -48.22 7.45
N LEU A 6 9.51 -48.36 6.53
CA LEU A 6 10.94 -48.33 6.87
C LEU A 6 11.42 -46.91 7.20
N HIS A 7 10.92 -45.89 6.49
CA HIS A 7 11.27 -44.49 6.77
C HIS A 7 10.67 -43.95 8.07
N ARG A 8 9.46 -44.38 8.45
CA ARG A 8 8.86 -44.00 9.74
C ARG A 8 9.60 -44.60 10.94
N LEU A 9 10.09 -45.83 10.81
CA LEU A 9 10.88 -46.47 11.87
C LEU A 9 12.29 -45.87 12.02
N ALA A 10 12.93 -45.48 10.90
CA ALA A 10 14.23 -44.81 10.93
C ALA A 10 14.17 -43.40 11.55
N SER A 11 13.11 -42.64 11.25
CA SER A 11 12.90 -41.30 11.81
C SER A 11 12.60 -41.35 13.32
N ALA A 12 11.78 -42.32 13.76
CA ALA A 12 11.50 -42.51 15.18
C ALA A 12 12.74 -42.93 16.00
N LEU A 13 13.66 -43.72 15.42
CA LEU A 13 14.91 -44.09 16.09
C LEU A 13 15.87 -42.90 16.24
N LEU A 14 15.90 -42.01 15.25
CA LEU A 14 16.74 -40.81 15.27
C LEU A 14 16.30 -39.82 16.37
N CYS A 15 14.99 -39.62 16.54
CA CYS A 15 14.43 -38.77 17.60
C CYS A 15 14.73 -39.29 19.01
N LEU A 16 14.76 -40.61 19.20
CA LEU A 16 15.11 -41.22 20.49
C LEU A 16 16.60 -41.04 20.84
N THR A 17 17.50 -41.03 19.85
CA THR A 17 18.94 -40.76 20.10
C THR A 17 19.24 -39.30 20.43
N LEU A 18 18.44 -38.35 19.90
CA LEU A 18 18.56 -36.93 20.21
C LEU A 18 17.97 -36.55 21.57
N ALA A 19 16.95 -37.27 22.05
CA ALA A 19 16.38 -37.03 23.38
C ALA A 19 17.26 -37.54 24.53
N LEU A 20 18.13 -38.53 24.27
CA LEU A 20 19.01 -39.13 25.28
C LEU A 20 20.33 -38.37 25.51
N SER A 21 20.65 -37.35 24.70
CA SER A 21 21.91 -36.58 24.81
C SER A 21 21.82 -35.29 25.63
N LEU A 22 20.65 -34.95 26.20
CA LEU A 22 20.44 -33.66 26.89
C LEU A 22 20.44 -33.69 28.43
N THR A 23 21.00 -34.74 29.07
CA THR A 23 21.16 -34.77 30.53
C THR A 23 22.62 -34.97 30.98
N ALA A 24 23.43 -33.91 30.91
CA ALA A 24 24.68 -33.67 31.64
C ALA A 24 25.20 -32.29 31.22
N CYS A 25 25.45 -31.26 32.03
CA CYS A 25 25.82 -31.15 33.43
C CYS A 25 25.26 -29.83 34.01
N GLY A 26 24.74 -29.88 35.23
CA GLY A 26 24.56 -28.70 36.08
C GLY A 26 25.83 -28.37 36.88
N GLY A 27 25.94 -27.12 37.35
CA GLY A 27 26.99 -26.73 38.30
C GLY A 27 26.98 -25.26 38.72
N LYS A 28 26.19 -24.93 39.74
CA LYS A 28 26.12 -23.64 40.45
C LYS A 28 27.46 -23.21 41.11
N LYS A 29 27.70 -21.90 41.27
CA LYS A 29 27.88 -21.19 42.57
C LYS A 29 28.24 -19.68 42.44
N LYS A 30 27.57 -18.86 43.26
CA LYS A 30 27.93 -17.51 43.78
C LYS A 30 28.49 -17.68 45.24
N PRO A 31 28.95 -16.68 46.04
CA PRO A 31 29.38 -15.27 45.80
C PRO A 31 30.62 -14.75 46.64
N ALA A 32 31.09 -13.51 46.32
CA ALA A 32 31.66 -12.41 47.15
C ALA A 32 33.06 -12.51 47.87
N PRO A 33 33.66 -11.43 48.47
CA PRO A 33 33.99 -10.06 48.00
C PRO A 33 35.41 -9.52 48.44
N ALA A 34 35.71 -8.24 48.09
CA ALA A 34 36.35 -7.17 48.90
C ALA A 34 37.79 -6.65 48.64
N ALA A 35 37.92 -5.34 48.95
CA ALA A 35 39.07 -4.45 49.18
C ALA A 35 39.70 -3.75 47.94
N GLY A 36 39.91 -2.41 47.91
CA GLY A 36 39.65 -1.38 48.90
C GLY A 36 40.13 0.03 48.48
N ASN A 37 39.76 0.99 49.33
CA ASN A 37 40.32 2.32 49.61
C ASN A 37 40.35 3.45 48.55
N GLY A 38 39.64 4.53 48.89
CA GLY A 38 40.35 5.72 49.39
C GLY A 38 39.79 7.09 48.94
N GLY A 39 39.31 7.88 49.91
CA GLY A 39 39.43 9.35 49.86
C GLY A 39 38.13 10.17 49.88
N VAL A 40 37.69 10.52 51.09
CA VAL A 40 36.74 11.61 51.37
C VAL A 40 37.52 12.93 51.52
N LYS A 41 37.02 14.04 50.95
CA LYS A 41 36.88 15.33 51.68
C LYS A 41 35.98 16.34 50.96
N GLU A 42 35.03 16.88 51.74
CA GLU A 42 34.10 17.98 51.48
C GLU A 42 34.78 19.32 51.12
N THR A 43 34.09 20.24 50.44
CA THR A 43 33.43 21.43 51.06
C THR A 43 32.98 22.46 49.98
N ILE A 44 31.68 22.76 50.01
CA ILE A 44 30.92 24.02 49.80
C ILE A 44 31.68 25.26 49.23
N SER A 45 31.08 25.91 48.22
CA SER A 45 30.96 27.38 48.16
C SER A 45 29.95 27.83 47.10
N ASP A 46 28.88 28.47 47.57
CA ASP A 46 27.96 29.31 46.79
C ASP A 46 28.70 30.43 46.04
N SER A 47 28.22 30.79 44.85
CA SER A 47 28.00 32.20 44.50
C SER A 47 27.05 32.36 43.32
N ARG A 48 26.07 33.23 43.54
CA ARG A 48 24.99 33.66 42.65
C ARG A 48 25.42 35.00 42.05
N THR A 49 25.29 35.16 40.73
CA THR A 49 25.09 36.48 40.11
C THR A 49 24.38 36.31 38.78
N ASP A 50 23.20 36.93 38.71
CA ASP A 50 22.41 37.16 37.51
C ASP A 50 23.20 38.02 36.51
N GLN A 51 23.02 37.74 35.22
CA GLN A 51 22.95 38.77 34.19
C GLN A 51 22.19 38.27 32.96
N THR A 52 21.03 38.87 32.79
CA THR A 52 20.18 39.04 31.60
C THR A 52 20.91 38.95 30.26
N GLY A 53 20.49 37.99 29.44
CA GLY A 53 20.65 37.97 28.00
C GLY A 53 19.36 37.42 27.41
N GLN A 54 18.55 38.31 26.87
CA GLN A 54 17.33 38.01 26.14
C GLN A 54 17.70 37.19 24.91
N ALA A 55 17.39 35.90 24.93
CA ALA A 55 17.36 35.07 23.74
C ALA A 55 15.92 35.04 23.27
N ASP A 56 15.67 35.64 22.11
CA ASP A 56 14.45 35.40 21.34
C ASP A 56 14.21 33.88 21.25
N PRO A 57 12.96 33.39 21.36
CA PRO A 57 12.69 32.01 21.05
C PRO A 57 12.93 31.84 19.55
N VAL A 58 14.12 31.37 19.19
CA VAL A 58 14.38 30.81 17.87
C VAL A 58 13.43 29.63 17.75
N LYS A 59 12.30 29.86 17.07
CA LYS A 59 11.44 28.81 16.54
C LYS A 59 12.39 27.91 15.73
N PRO A 60 12.52 26.61 16.03
CA PRO A 60 13.14 25.70 15.09
C PRO A 60 12.16 25.61 13.92
N SER A 61 12.31 26.48 12.92
CA SER A 61 11.87 26.16 11.58
C SER A 61 12.84 25.09 11.10
N GLU A 62 12.45 23.83 11.30
CA GLU A 62 13.10 22.74 10.59
C GLU A 62 12.95 22.99 9.09
N PRO A 63 14.00 22.75 8.29
CA PRO A 63 13.85 22.83 6.84
C PRO A 63 12.87 21.72 6.46
N GLU A 64 11.70 22.14 5.97
CA GLU A 64 10.81 21.27 5.20
C GLU A 64 11.67 20.53 4.16
N ALA A 65 11.37 19.25 3.91
CA ALA A 65 12.05 18.50 2.87
C ALA A 65 12.15 19.38 1.61
N GLU A 66 13.33 19.51 1.00
CA GLU A 66 13.54 20.32 -0.21
C GLU A 66 12.85 19.64 -1.40
N VAL A 67 11.52 19.62 -1.37
CA VAL A 67 10.65 19.18 -2.44
C VAL A 67 10.46 20.37 -3.36
N ASP A 68 10.64 20.17 -4.66
CA ASP A 68 10.39 21.22 -5.65
C ASP A 68 8.91 21.64 -5.59
N PRO A 69 8.59 22.91 -5.21
CA PRO A 69 7.22 23.37 -5.11
C PRO A 69 6.42 23.21 -6.42
N LYS A 70 7.10 23.22 -7.57
CA LYS A 70 6.44 23.00 -8.86
C LYS A 70 5.97 21.56 -9.04
N LEU A 71 6.74 20.58 -8.58
CA LEU A 71 6.34 19.17 -8.63
C LEU A 71 5.13 18.93 -7.73
N VAL A 72 5.06 19.61 -6.59
CA VAL A 72 3.90 19.57 -5.68
C VAL A 72 2.66 20.17 -6.34
N GLU A 73 2.80 21.32 -7.00
CA GLU A 73 1.71 21.98 -7.72
C GLU A 73 1.20 21.09 -8.87
N GLU A 74 2.10 20.56 -9.72
CA GLU A 74 1.74 19.65 -10.81
C GLU A 74 1.05 18.36 -10.32
N CYS A 75 1.52 17.81 -9.18
CA CYS A 75 0.93 16.64 -8.55
C CYS A 75 -0.49 16.93 -8.03
N LEU A 76 -0.68 18.07 -7.34
CA LEU A 76 -2.00 18.49 -6.84
C LEU A 76 -2.97 18.83 -7.98
N ASP A 77 -2.49 19.42 -9.08
CA ASP A 77 -3.31 19.71 -10.26
C ASP A 77 -3.80 18.41 -10.91
N LYS A 78 -2.91 17.42 -11.05
CA LYS A 78 -3.26 16.09 -11.59
C LYS A 78 -4.30 15.40 -10.70
N LEU A 79 -4.04 15.33 -9.39
CA LEU A 79 -4.98 14.73 -8.44
C LEU A 79 -6.30 15.51 -8.41
N GLY A 80 -6.25 16.84 -8.48
CA GLY A 80 -7.44 17.70 -8.53
C GLY A 80 -8.33 17.37 -9.74
N PHE A 81 -7.74 17.12 -10.91
CA PHE A 81 -8.46 16.67 -12.10
C PHE A 81 -9.14 15.31 -11.87
N ASP A 82 -8.44 14.33 -11.29
CA ASP A 82 -8.98 13.00 -11.01
C ASP A 82 -10.13 13.05 -9.99
N LEU A 83 -10.00 13.87 -8.95
CA LEU A 83 -11.03 14.11 -7.94
C LEU A 83 -12.25 14.83 -8.53
N GLU A 84 -12.04 15.77 -9.45
CA GLU A 84 -13.12 16.46 -10.15
C GLU A 84 -13.88 15.52 -11.09
N TYR A 85 -13.15 14.78 -11.93
CA TYR A 85 -13.72 13.84 -12.89
C TYR A 85 -14.46 12.70 -12.20
N GLY A 86 -13.87 12.14 -11.13
CA GLY A 86 -14.49 11.08 -10.33
C GLY A 86 -15.59 11.57 -9.38
N GLY A 87 -15.74 12.87 -9.19
CA GLY A 87 -16.74 13.45 -8.28
C GLY A 87 -16.41 13.23 -6.80
N TYR A 88 -15.14 13.01 -6.46
CA TYR A 88 -14.69 12.75 -5.10
C TYR A 88 -14.49 14.08 -4.32
N PRO A 89 -14.92 14.15 -3.04
CA PRO A 89 -14.63 15.30 -2.17
C PRO A 89 -13.16 15.36 -1.74
N GLY A 90 -12.43 14.25 -1.83
CA GLY A 90 -11.01 14.17 -1.49
C GLY A 90 -10.43 12.79 -1.76
N ALA A 91 -9.15 12.67 -1.47
CA ALA A 91 -8.37 11.46 -1.59
C ALA A 91 -7.83 11.05 -0.21
N ALA A 92 -7.61 9.75 -0.01
CA ALA A 92 -6.94 9.21 1.17
C ALA A 92 -5.92 8.13 0.80
N ALA A 93 -4.86 8.02 1.60
CA ALA A 93 -3.90 6.94 1.50
C ALA A 93 -3.42 6.47 2.87
N TYR A 94 -3.12 5.17 2.98
CA TYR A 94 -2.43 4.59 4.12
C TYR A 94 -0.91 4.63 3.90
N LEU A 95 -0.16 5.09 4.90
CA LEU A 95 1.29 5.31 4.83
C LEU A 95 2.10 4.31 5.66
N GLY A 96 1.43 3.45 6.43
CA GLY A 96 2.06 2.49 7.33
C GLY A 96 1.81 2.78 8.82
N CYS A 97 2.34 1.90 9.67
CA CYS A 97 2.18 1.99 11.13
C CYS A 97 3.50 2.38 11.80
N ARG A 98 3.53 3.56 12.44
CA ARG A 98 4.69 4.07 13.16
C ARG A 98 4.70 3.58 14.60
N GLU A 99 5.83 2.99 15.04
CA GLU A 99 5.94 2.45 16.39
C GLU A 99 5.98 3.53 17.48
N LYS A 100 5.42 3.20 18.65
CA LYS A 100 5.47 4.06 19.82
C LYS A 100 6.91 4.15 20.35
N GLY A 101 7.47 5.37 20.32
CA GLY A 101 8.84 5.64 20.79
C GLY A 101 9.84 5.80 19.65
N ASP A 102 9.42 5.70 18.39
CA ASP A 102 10.23 6.06 17.24
C ASP A 102 10.59 7.55 17.26
N THR A 103 11.89 7.85 17.30
CA THR A 103 12.44 9.21 17.38
C THR A 103 12.85 9.81 16.04
N SER A 104 12.66 9.10 14.92
CA SER A 104 12.94 9.61 13.57
C SER A 104 12.08 10.84 13.25
N LYS A 105 12.56 11.68 12.32
CA LYS A 105 11.69 12.75 11.80
C LYS A 105 10.60 12.11 10.95
N LEU A 106 9.39 12.69 10.98
CA LEU A 106 8.26 12.12 10.24
C LEU A 106 8.53 12.06 8.73
N SER A 107 9.19 13.08 8.16
CA SER A 107 9.62 13.08 6.76
C SER A 107 10.55 11.92 6.43
N ASP A 108 11.53 11.68 7.29
CA ASP A 108 12.53 10.61 7.10
C ASP A 108 11.85 9.25 7.24
N TRP A 109 10.96 9.11 8.22
CA TRP A 109 10.15 7.91 8.40
C TRP A 109 9.28 7.61 7.17
N MET A 110 8.61 8.62 6.58
CA MET A 110 7.81 8.43 5.36
C MET A 110 8.67 8.06 4.17
N LEU A 111 9.84 8.71 3.98
CA LEU A 111 10.77 8.35 2.90
C LEU A 111 11.29 6.91 3.03
N GLU A 112 11.46 6.41 4.25
CA GLU A 112 11.90 5.03 4.50
C GLU A 112 10.78 4.00 4.35
N ASN A 113 9.54 4.33 4.75
CA ASN A 113 8.44 3.35 4.85
C ASN A 113 7.47 3.38 3.67
N CYS A 114 7.38 4.50 2.95
CA CYS A 114 6.48 4.65 1.80
C CYS A 114 7.14 5.43 0.65
N LEU A 115 8.39 5.07 0.32
CA LEU A 115 9.23 5.75 -0.68
C LEU A 115 8.51 6.00 -2.00
N ASP A 116 7.90 4.97 -2.58
CA ASP A 116 7.21 5.08 -3.88
C ASP A 116 6.07 6.10 -3.81
N LEU A 117 5.32 6.09 -2.71
CA LEU A 117 4.21 7.00 -2.51
C LEU A 117 4.70 8.43 -2.25
N THR A 118 5.82 8.60 -1.54
CA THR A 118 6.43 9.93 -1.39
C THR A 118 7.00 10.49 -2.69
N ALA A 119 7.36 9.62 -3.65
CA ALA A 119 7.80 10.04 -4.98
C ALA A 119 6.62 10.48 -5.87
N GLU A 120 5.52 9.72 -5.88
CA GLU A 120 4.30 10.04 -6.65
C GLU A 120 3.48 11.17 -6.01
N MET A 121 3.46 11.25 -4.68
CA MET A 121 2.69 12.22 -3.89
C MET A 121 3.62 13.04 -2.97
N PRO A 122 4.51 13.87 -3.53
CA PRO A 122 5.51 14.62 -2.77
C PRO A 122 4.90 15.67 -1.84
N VAL A 123 3.65 16.06 -2.06
CA VAL A 123 2.91 16.98 -1.17
C VAL A 123 2.86 16.50 0.28
N MET A 124 2.86 15.17 0.52
CA MET A 124 2.82 14.61 1.87
C MET A 124 4.01 15.04 2.74
N LEU A 125 5.18 15.21 2.11
CA LEU A 125 6.41 15.65 2.79
C LEU A 125 6.41 17.16 3.10
N THR A 126 5.49 17.91 2.51
CA THR A 126 5.34 19.37 2.69
C THR A 126 4.24 19.75 3.68
N ILE A 127 3.54 18.76 4.25
CA ILE A 127 2.49 18.99 5.23
C ILE A 127 3.13 19.52 6.52
N PRO A 128 2.76 20.74 6.99
CA PRO A 128 3.35 21.35 8.16
C PRO A 128 2.94 20.60 9.43
N SER A 129 3.77 20.69 10.47
CA SER A 129 3.56 19.98 11.73
C SER A 129 2.19 20.23 12.39
N GLU A 130 1.64 21.43 12.19
CA GLU A 130 0.32 21.85 12.69
C GLU A 130 -0.84 21.11 12.01
N ARG A 131 -0.60 20.45 10.86
CA ARG A 131 -1.56 19.60 10.13
C ARG A 131 -1.24 18.11 10.25
N VAL A 132 -0.36 17.74 11.18
CA VAL A 132 -0.12 16.36 11.61
C VAL A 132 -0.89 16.13 12.91
N LEU A 133 -1.92 15.29 12.84
CA LEU A 133 -2.93 15.10 13.88
C LEU A 133 -2.76 13.75 14.57
N GLY A 134 -3.11 13.69 15.85
CA GLY A 134 -3.00 12.48 16.68
C GLY A 134 -1.68 12.39 17.46
N PRO A 135 -1.37 11.23 18.06
CA PRO A 135 -0.33 11.10 19.09
C PRO A 135 1.11 10.99 18.53
N GLY A 136 1.29 10.98 17.21
CA GLY A 136 2.61 10.86 16.56
C GLY A 136 3.11 9.41 16.38
N TYR A 137 2.28 8.42 16.70
CA TYR A 137 2.52 7.00 16.50
C TYR A 137 1.19 6.29 16.19
N GLY A 138 1.24 5.07 15.68
CA GLY A 138 0.07 4.32 15.20
C GLY A 138 -0.02 4.31 13.67
N LYS A 139 -1.20 4.01 13.15
CA LYS A 139 -1.45 3.96 11.70
C LYS A 139 -1.50 5.37 11.15
N LEU A 140 -0.69 5.66 10.14
CA LEU A 140 -0.61 6.97 9.54
C LEU A 140 -1.40 7.00 8.23
N PHE A 141 -2.34 7.93 8.12
CA PHE A 141 -3.09 8.20 6.90
C PHE A 141 -2.80 9.61 6.39
N CYS A 142 -2.78 9.78 5.07
CA CYS A 142 -2.79 11.10 4.44
C CYS A 142 -4.17 11.36 3.83
N VAL A 143 -4.71 12.56 4.04
CA VAL A 143 -5.96 13.00 3.42
C VAL A 143 -5.74 14.29 2.65
N ILE A 144 -6.09 14.27 1.37
CA ILE A 144 -5.96 15.40 0.46
C ILE A 144 -7.37 15.83 0.02
N PRO A 145 -7.88 16.99 0.44
CA PRO A 145 -9.17 17.50 -0.03
C PRO A 145 -9.10 17.86 -1.51
N ARG A 146 -10.23 17.80 -2.24
CA ARG A 146 -10.32 18.17 -3.68
C ARG A 146 -9.86 19.59 -4.02
N GLY A 147 -9.79 20.47 -3.03
CA GLY A 147 -9.34 21.84 -3.20
C GLY A 147 -10.46 22.84 -3.52
N GLU A 148 -10.04 24.11 -3.51
CA GLU A 148 -10.76 25.39 -3.62
C GLU A 148 -11.94 25.67 -2.69
N ASN A 149 -12.79 24.70 -2.32
CA ASN A 149 -13.92 24.91 -1.41
C ASN A 149 -14.38 23.63 -0.71
N THR A 150 -13.45 22.72 -0.42
CA THR A 150 -13.75 21.50 0.33
C THR A 150 -13.47 21.75 1.80
N SER A 151 -14.50 21.60 2.64
CA SER A 151 -14.34 21.64 4.08
C SER A 151 -13.85 20.30 4.59
N LEU A 152 -12.93 20.30 5.55
CA LEU A 152 -12.39 19.11 6.21
C LEU A 152 -12.49 19.32 7.72
N ALA A 153 -12.94 18.30 8.45
CA ALA A 153 -12.83 18.24 9.89
C ALA A 153 -12.28 16.86 10.31
N VAL A 154 -11.40 16.87 11.30
CA VAL A 154 -10.88 15.66 11.93
C VAL A 154 -11.23 15.72 13.41
N ASN A 155 -11.95 14.72 13.89
CA ASN A 155 -12.40 14.61 15.27
C ASN A 155 -11.75 13.38 15.91
N HIS A 156 -11.40 13.49 17.19
CA HIS A 156 -11.19 12.32 18.02
C HIS A 156 -12.56 11.75 18.43
N ILE A 157 -12.67 10.43 18.43
CA ILE A 157 -13.88 9.70 18.80
C ILE A 157 -13.59 8.69 19.90
N THR A 158 -14.64 8.37 20.66
CA THR A 158 -14.64 7.25 21.60
C THR A 158 -15.77 6.29 21.27
N TRP A 159 -15.51 4.98 21.36
CA TRP A 159 -16.53 3.95 21.16
C TRP A 159 -17.34 3.74 22.43
N GLN A 160 -18.59 4.19 22.42
CA GLN A 160 -19.48 4.13 23.57
C GLN A 160 -20.59 3.10 23.36
N SER A 161 -20.85 2.30 24.41
CA SER A 161 -21.97 1.36 24.38
C SER A 161 -23.29 2.12 24.46
N GLN A 162 -24.06 2.08 23.38
CA GLN A 162 -25.47 2.47 23.37
C GLN A 162 -26.30 1.20 23.16
N GLY A 163 -27.58 1.19 23.53
CA GLY A 163 -28.38 -0.04 23.70
C GLY A 163 -28.41 -1.04 22.52
N ASN A 164 -27.93 -0.65 21.33
CA ASN A 164 -27.78 -1.45 20.12
C ASN A 164 -26.32 -1.66 19.63
N GLY A 165 -25.29 -1.45 20.46
CA GLY A 165 -23.89 -1.72 20.09
C GLY A 165 -22.89 -0.68 20.57
N LEU A 166 -21.66 -0.76 20.07
CA LEU A 166 -20.68 0.32 20.20
C LEU A 166 -20.94 1.36 19.09
N HIS A 167 -20.98 2.63 19.47
CA HIS A 167 -21.16 3.75 18.55
C HIS A 167 -20.03 4.74 18.73
N PRO A 168 -19.50 5.31 17.64
CA PRO A 168 -18.51 6.36 17.73
C PRO A 168 -19.18 7.64 18.25
N VAL A 169 -18.54 8.30 19.22
CA VAL A 169 -18.97 9.58 19.77
C VAL A 169 -17.78 10.53 19.73
N ALA A 170 -17.88 11.59 18.93
CA ALA A 170 -16.87 12.64 18.88
C ALA A 170 -16.82 13.40 20.20
N ASP A 171 -15.64 13.46 20.81
CA ASP A 171 -15.37 14.15 22.06
C ASP A 171 -14.42 15.35 21.90
N GLU A 172 -13.61 15.38 20.84
CA GLU A 172 -12.72 16.51 20.53
C GLU A 172 -12.63 16.79 19.02
N VAL A 173 -12.57 18.07 18.63
CA VAL A 173 -12.30 18.50 17.25
C VAL A 173 -10.82 18.87 17.15
N LEU A 174 -10.04 18.06 16.44
CA LEU A 174 -8.60 18.23 16.29
C LEU A 174 -8.24 19.24 15.19
N TYR A 175 -9.03 19.27 14.12
CA TYR A 175 -8.82 20.16 12.99
C TYR A 175 -10.15 20.47 12.28
N ARG A 176 -10.28 21.71 11.78
CA ARG A 176 -11.42 22.12 10.94
C ARG A 176 -11.05 23.32 10.07
N GLU A 177 -11.21 23.17 8.76
CA GLU A 177 -11.06 24.25 7.79
C GLU A 177 -12.11 24.17 6.68
N GLU A 178 -12.55 25.32 6.16
CA GLU A 178 -13.58 25.42 5.10
C GLU A 178 -13.00 25.32 3.68
N CYS A 179 -11.76 25.78 3.50
CA CYS A 179 -10.95 25.59 2.30
C CYS A 179 -9.72 24.78 2.70
N ALA A 180 -9.95 23.52 3.01
CA ALA A 180 -8.97 22.70 3.69
C ALA A 180 -7.73 22.41 2.84
N GLN A 181 -6.61 22.24 3.53
CA GLN A 181 -5.35 21.76 2.97
C GLN A 181 -5.10 20.30 3.38
N PRO A 182 -4.13 19.60 2.76
CA PRO A 182 -3.81 18.22 3.12
C PRO A 182 -3.44 18.04 4.60
N VAL A 183 -3.82 16.91 5.19
CA VAL A 183 -3.49 16.56 6.59
C VAL A 183 -2.88 15.16 6.67
N LEU A 184 -2.10 14.94 7.73
CA LEU A 184 -1.64 13.62 8.16
C LEU A 184 -2.34 13.27 9.47
N VAL A 185 -2.85 12.05 9.59
CA VAL A 185 -3.65 11.63 10.76
C VAL A 185 -3.09 10.31 11.28
N PHE A 186 -2.66 10.30 12.54
CA PHE A 186 -2.36 9.10 13.28
C PHE A 186 -3.62 8.54 13.92
N VAL A 187 -3.86 7.24 13.71
CA VAL A 187 -5.01 6.49 14.20
C VAL A 187 -4.52 5.34 15.07
N ASP A 188 -5.23 5.08 16.17
CA ASP A 188 -4.95 3.94 17.02
C ASP A 188 -5.08 2.62 16.22
N PRO A 189 -4.06 1.74 16.28
CA PRO A 189 -4.04 0.54 15.47
C PRO A 189 -5.03 -0.54 15.91
N GLU A 190 -5.44 -0.56 17.17
CA GLU A 190 -6.35 -1.56 17.74
C GLU A 190 -7.81 -1.15 17.56
N GLU A 191 -8.17 0.09 17.86
CA GLU A 191 -9.53 0.60 17.76
C GLU A 191 -9.52 2.03 17.18
N PRO A 192 -10.03 2.26 15.96
CA PRO A 192 -9.89 3.54 15.28
C PRO A 192 -10.55 4.67 16.09
N ASP A 193 -9.74 5.65 16.47
CA ASP A 193 -10.09 6.75 17.38
C ASP A 193 -10.26 8.09 16.65
N MET A 194 -10.25 8.07 15.31
CA MET A 194 -10.36 9.26 14.47
C MET A 194 -11.56 9.19 13.52
N GLU A 195 -12.26 10.31 13.38
CA GLU A 195 -13.30 10.53 12.39
C GLU A 195 -12.92 11.67 11.46
N ILE A 196 -12.96 11.41 10.17
CA ILE A 196 -12.68 12.38 9.11
C ILE A 196 -13.97 12.71 8.39
N ASN A 197 -14.29 14.00 8.33
CA ASN A 197 -15.45 14.52 7.63
C ASN A 197 -15.01 15.45 6.51
N LEU A 198 -15.37 15.16 5.26
CA LEU A 198 -15.21 16.09 4.15
C LEU A 198 -16.57 16.53 3.60
N VAL A 199 -16.66 17.80 3.22
CA VAL A 199 -17.83 18.36 2.55
C VAL A 199 -17.36 19.14 1.34
N ALA A 200 -17.65 18.64 0.15
CA ALA A 200 -17.39 19.33 -1.11
C ALA A 200 -18.49 20.35 -1.42
N ASN A 201 -18.16 21.35 -2.24
CA ASN A 201 -19.04 22.46 -2.62
C ASN A 201 -20.35 22.04 -3.32
N GLY A 202 -20.44 20.80 -3.81
CA GLY A 202 -21.66 20.20 -4.38
C GLY A 202 -22.62 19.59 -3.35
N GLY A 203 -22.30 19.66 -2.05
CA GLY A 203 -23.06 19.04 -0.97
C GLY A 203 -22.73 17.57 -0.72
N THR A 204 -21.79 16.98 -1.48
CA THR A 204 -21.24 15.66 -1.21
C THR A 204 -20.50 15.70 0.12
N ALA A 205 -21.08 15.05 1.12
CA ALA A 205 -20.49 14.89 2.44
C ALA A 205 -20.07 13.44 2.63
N VAL A 206 -18.92 13.24 3.24
CA VAL A 206 -18.39 11.93 3.61
C VAL A 206 -17.96 11.98 5.06
N SER A 207 -18.29 10.91 5.79
CA SER A 207 -17.82 10.65 7.13
C SER A 207 -17.12 9.30 7.11
N TRP A 208 -15.91 9.25 7.64
CA TRP A 208 -15.01 8.12 7.49
C TRP A 208 -14.19 7.89 8.76
N TYR A 209 -14.03 6.64 9.14
CA TYR A 209 -13.18 6.19 10.23
C TYR A 209 -11.99 5.45 9.63
N PRO A 210 -10.81 6.09 9.50
CA PRO A 210 -9.71 5.54 8.74
C PRO A 210 -9.26 4.19 9.28
N GLN A 211 -9.29 3.21 8.40
CA GLN A 211 -8.98 1.82 8.67
C GLN A 211 -8.41 1.21 7.40
N GLU A 212 -7.71 0.11 7.60
CA GLU A 212 -7.22 -0.79 6.59
C GLU A 212 -7.77 -2.19 6.85
N ASP A 213 -7.85 -3.00 5.82
CA ASP A 213 -8.27 -4.38 5.94
C ASP A 213 -7.09 -5.28 6.36
N LEU A 214 -7.31 -6.60 6.37
CA LEU A 214 -6.29 -7.57 6.79
C LEU A 214 -5.07 -7.63 5.83
N TYR A 215 -5.17 -7.03 4.65
CA TYR A 215 -4.12 -6.98 3.62
C TYR A 215 -3.37 -5.65 3.62
N GLY A 216 -3.82 -4.68 4.43
CA GLY A 216 -3.25 -3.33 4.45
C GLY A 216 -3.88 -2.40 3.43
N ASP A 217 -4.97 -2.81 2.77
CA ASP A 217 -5.70 -1.98 1.83
C ASP A 217 -6.61 -1.00 2.58
N VAL A 218 -6.64 0.27 2.16
CA VAL A 218 -7.45 1.27 2.86
C VAL A 218 -8.95 0.99 2.66
N ILE A 219 -9.69 0.91 3.76
CA ILE A 219 -11.14 0.72 3.74
C ILE A 219 -11.78 2.09 3.53
N LEU A 220 -12.12 2.40 2.29
CA LEU A 220 -12.77 3.65 1.95
C LEU A 220 -14.28 3.66 2.26
N PRO A 221 -14.85 4.85 2.56
CA PRO A 221 -16.29 5.00 2.74
C PRO A 221 -17.00 4.80 1.40
N ALA A 222 -18.11 4.07 1.41
CA ALA A 222 -18.95 3.84 0.23
C ALA A 222 -20.38 4.35 0.47
N SER A 223 -21.03 4.80 -0.61
CA SER A 223 -22.46 5.11 -0.64
C SER A 223 -23.32 3.86 -0.45
N GLU A 224 -24.63 4.05 -0.22
CA GLU A 224 -25.60 2.94 -0.19
C GLU A 224 -25.60 2.11 -1.50
N GLU A 225 -25.23 2.72 -2.63
CA GLU A 225 -25.10 2.02 -3.91
C GLU A 225 -23.73 1.36 -4.13
N GLY A 226 -22.85 1.37 -3.13
CA GLY A 226 -21.51 0.76 -3.20
C GLY A 226 -20.47 1.57 -3.96
N ARG A 227 -20.76 2.82 -4.36
CA ARG A 227 -19.75 3.71 -4.95
C ARG A 227 -18.84 4.27 -3.87
N MET A 228 -17.53 4.23 -4.11
CA MET A 228 -16.54 4.86 -3.23
C MET A 228 -16.76 6.37 -3.15
N LEU A 229 -16.60 6.92 -1.95
CA LEU A 229 -16.81 8.33 -1.63
C LEU A 229 -15.50 9.09 -1.42
N LEU A 230 -14.36 8.40 -1.52
CA LEU A 230 -13.02 8.98 -1.53
C LEU A 230 -12.22 8.31 -2.66
N PHE A 231 -11.18 8.98 -3.12
CA PHE A 231 -10.20 8.40 -4.02
C PHE A 231 -9.07 7.76 -3.23
N ASP A 232 -8.73 6.51 -3.53
CA ASP A 232 -7.57 5.84 -2.95
C ASP A 232 -6.33 6.19 -3.79
N PHE A 233 -5.31 6.76 -3.15
CA PHE A 233 -4.01 6.98 -3.78
C PHE A 233 -2.88 6.23 -3.08
N SER A 234 -3.21 5.27 -2.21
CA SER A 234 -2.23 4.37 -1.60
C SER A 234 -1.47 3.64 -2.69
N ILE A 235 -0.14 3.56 -2.54
CA ILE A 235 0.66 2.61 -3.32
C ILE A 235 0.81 1.38 -2.45
N TYR A 236 0.06 0.35 -2.80
CA TYR A 236 0.26 -0.99 -2.27
C TYR A 236 1.55 -1.52 -2.86
N THR A 237 2.65 -1.29 -2.15
CA THR A 237 3.91 -1.93 -2.48
C THR A 237 3.69 -3.43 -2.33
N ASN A 238 3.68 -4.15 -3.45
CA ASN A 238 3.63 -5.60 -3.38
C ASN A 238 4.91 -6.05 -2.65
N THR A 239 4.73 -6.59 -1.44
CA THR A 239 5.71 -7.30 -0.62
C THR A 239 6.90 -6.50 -0.05
N THR A 240 6.81 -6.12 1.23
CA THR A 240 7.87 -6.67 2.10
C THR A 240 7.84 -8.16 1.85
N ALA A 241 8.98 -8.73 1.46
CA ALA A 241 9.18 -10.16 1.59
C ALA A 241 8.77 -10.52 3.00
N ILE A 242 7.56 -11.05 3.17
CA ILE A 242 7.24 -11.77 4.38
C ILE A 242 8.21 -12.93 4.31
N ASP A 243 9.23 -12.88 5.16
CA ASP A 243 9.90 -14.09 5.61
C ASP A 243 8.81 -14.97 6.22
N HIS A 244 8.09 -15.69 5.36
CA HIS A 244 7.20 -16.74 5.79
C HIS A 244 8.12 -17.79 6.41
N PRO A 245 7.97 -18.12 7.71
CA PRO A 245 8.75 -19.19 8.30
C PRO A 245 8.57 -20.45 7.43
N GLU A 246 9.69 -21.09 7.06
CA GLU A 246 9.69 -22.27 6.19
C GLU A 246 8.57 -23.25 6.60
N GLY A 247 7.60 -23.45 5.70
CA GLY A 247 6.51 -24.42 5.86
C GLY A 247 5.14 -23.87 6.26
N TRP A 248 4.88 -22.56 6.14
CA TRP A 248 3.53 -22.02 6.25
C TRP A 248 2.85 -21.87 4.88
N GLU A 249 1.91 -22.77 4.57
CA GLU A 249 0.96 -22.61 3.46
C GLU A 249 -0.42 -22.21 4.04
N PRO A 250 -1.02 -21.09 3.62
CA PRO A 250 -2.39 -20.74 3.99
C PRO A 250 -3.38 -21.70 3.31
N SER A 251 -4.48 -21.98 4.00
CA SER A 251 -5.54 -22.83 3.49
C SER A 251 -6.49 -22.00 2.61
N GLY A 252 -6.53 -22.23 1.30
CA GLY A 252 -7.61 -21.72 0.45
C GLY A 252 -7.14 -21.03 -0.84
N ASP A 253 -7.67 -21.54 -1.92
CA ASP A 253 -7.52 -21.25 -3.34
C ASP A 253 -8.36 -20.02 -3.77
N ASP A 254 -8.35 -18.93 -2.99
CA ASP A 254 -9.31 -17.81 -3.14
C ASP A 254 -8.69 -16.46 -3.58
N TRP A 255 -7.38 -16.36 -3.82
CA TRP A 255 -6.71 -15.09 -4.20
C TRP A 255 -6.24 -15.03 -5.67
N TRP A 256 -6.44 -13.89 -6.33
CA TRP A 256 -5.94 -13.65 -7.70
C TRP A 256 -4.48 -13.20 -7.66
N TRP A 257 -3.63 -13.81 -8.48
CA TRP A 257 -2.18 -13.63 -8.42
C TRP A 257 -1.63 -12.95 -9.67
N PRO A 258 -0.52 -12.20 -9.59
CA PRO A 258 0.27 -11.90 -10.78
C PRO A 258 0.61 -13.19 -11.53
N PRO A 259 0.25 -13.32 -12.82
CA PRO A 259 0.65 -14.47 -13.59
C PRO A 259 2.16 -14.47 -13.84
N THR A 260 2.69 -15.62 -14.23
CA THR A 260 4.11 -15.74 -14.64
C THR A 260 4.19 -15.94 -16.15
N ASP A 261 5.37 -15.71 -16.74
CA ASP A 261 5.63 -16.03 -18.16
C ASP A 261 5.21 -17.48 -18.49
N LEU A 262 5.48 -18.42 -17.61
CA LEU A 262 5.08 -19.81 -17.82
C LEU A 262 3.58 -20.05 -17.59
N GLY A 263 2.94 -19.22 -16.76
CA GLY A 263 1.50 -19.30 -16.49
C GLY A 263 0.62 -18.76 -17.63
N LEU A 264 1.15 -17.86 -18.44
CA LEU A 264 0.48 -17.33 -19.64
C LEU A 264 0.96 -17.96 -20.94
N ALA A 265 2.02 -18.78 -20.89
CA ALA A 265 2.55 -19.46 -22.06
C ALA A 265 1.49 -20.33 -22.74
N ASP A 266 1.33 -20.13 -24.04
CA ASP A 266 0.46 -20.90 -24.92
C ASP A 266 -1.02 -20.86 -24.49
N THR A 267 -1.49 -19.66 -24.13
CA THR A 267 -2.87 -19.41 -23.67
C THR A 267 -3.61 -18.44 -24.59
N SER A 268 -4.94 -18.62 -24.65
CA SER A 268 -5.86 -17.78 -25.42
C SER A 268 -6.93 -17.22 -24.49
N TRP A 269 -7.21 -15.93 -24.59
CA TRP A 269 -8.06 -15.20 -23.65
C TRP A 269 -9.11 -14.38 -24.39
N ASP A 270 -10.38 -14.66 -24.13
CA ASP A 270 -11.52 -14.01 -24.76
C ASP A 270 -12.06 -12.86 -23.91
N CYS A 271 -12.35 -11.72 -24.56
CA CYS A 271 -13.04 -10.57 -23.98
C CYS A 271 -13.93 -9.90 -25.04
N ASP A 272 -15.24 -10.07 -24.92
CA ASP A 272 -16.23 -9.61 -25.88
C ASP A 272 -15.91 -10.03 -27.34
N GLU A 273 -15.61 -9.06 -28.21
CA GLU A 273 -15.28 -9.22 -29.62
C GLU A 273 -13.77 -9.35 -29.84
N TRP A 274 -12.99 -9.66 -28.80
CA TRP A 274 -11.54 -9.74 -28.87
C TRP A 274 -11.00 -11.04 -28.29
N THR A 275 -9.94 -11.57 -28.90
CA THR A 275 -9.16 -12.69 -28.37
C THR A 275 -7.68 -12.31 -28.34
N LEU A 276 -7.05 -12.43 -27.17
CA LEU A 276 -5.61 -12.28 -26.97
C LEU A 276 -4.97 -13.67 -26.89
N GLU A 277 -4.04 -13.97 -27.79
CA GLU A 277 -3.22 -15.19 -27.74
C GLU A 277 -1.79 -14.86 -27.33
N LEU A 278 -1.26 -15.64 -26.40
CA LEU A 278 0.10 -15.53 -25.87
C LEU A 278 0.82 -16.85 -26.12
N HIS A 279 1.72 -16.86 -27.10
CA HIS A 279 2.53 -18.02 -27.46
C HIS A 279 3.90 -17.91 -26.80
N TYR A 280 4.49 -19.01 -26.34
CA TYR A 280 5.82 -19.00 -25.74
C TYR A 280 6.93 -19.23 -26.77
N GLY A 281 8.00 -18.44 -26.70
CA GLY A 281 9.14 -18.52 -27.61
C GLY A 281 8.97 -17.77 -28.94
N ASP A 282 9.82 -18.11 -29.91
CA ASP A 282 9.91 -17.46 -31.24
C ASP A 282 10.13 -15.93 -31.22
N CYS A 283 10.71 -15.42 -30.12
CA CYS A 283 11.01 -14.00 -29.89
C CYS A 283 12.49 -13.77 -29.49
N GLY A 284 12.85 -12.49 -29.28
CA GLY A 284 14.15 -12.12 -28.72
C GLY A 284 14.31 -12.54 -27.24
N PRO A 285 15.54 -12.56 -26.70
CA PRO A 285 15.83 -13.05 -25.35
C PRO A 285 15.20 -12.22 -24.23
N ASP A 286 14.76 -11.00 -24.55
CA ASP A 286 14.16 -10.08 -23.58
C ASP A 286 12.65 -10.30 -23.41
N TYR A 287 12.02 -11.21 -24.19
CA TYR A 287 10.58 -11.45 -24.17
C TYR A 287 10.26 -12.93 -23.91
N ALA A 288 9.06 -13.20 -23.40
CA ALA A 288 8.57 -14.55 -23.14
C ALA A 288 8.06 -15.23 -24.41
N GLY A 289 7.45 -14.46 -25.32
CA GLY A 289 7.03 -15.00 -26.61
C GLY A 289 6.26 -14.02 -27.49
N LEU A 290 5.44 -14.58 -28.40
CA LEU A 290 4.66 -13.82 -29.38
C LEU A 290 3.24 -13.56 -28.89
N ALA A 291 2.74 -12.34 -29.09
CA ALA A 291 1.37 -11.95 -28.78
C ALA A 291 0.60 -11.66 -30.06
N ASN A 292 -0.62 -12.17 -30.15
CA ASN A 292 -1.56 -11.89 -31.24
C ASN A 292 -2.88 -11.41 -30.65
N LEU A 293 -3.44 -10.33 -31.21
CA LEU A 293 -4.75 -9.81 -30.81
C LEU A 293 -5.67 -9.83 -32.02
N TYR A 294 -6.77 -10.55 -31.89
CA TYR A 294 -7.78 -10.75 -32.92
C TYR A 294 -9.06 -10.00 -32.57
N GLU A 295 -9.69 -9.42 -33.57
CA GLU A 295 -11.06 -8.93 -33.50
C GLU A 295 -11.97 -10.03 -34.08
N CYS A 296 -13.03 -10.38 -33.35
CA CYS A 296 -13.86 -11.54 -33.59
C CYS A 296 -15.27 -11.12 -33.97
N TYR A 297 -15.68 -11.41 -35.22
CA TYR A 297 -17.02 -11.16 -35.74
C TYR A 297 -17.55 -12.39 -36.50
N ASP A 298 -18.79 -12.79 -36.24
CA ASP A 298 -19.49 -13.88 -36.96
C ASP A 298 -18.65 -15.18 -37.06
N ASN A 299 -18.02 -15.57 -35.94
CA ASN A 299 -17.10 -16.71 -35.82
C ASN A 299 -15.84 -16.65 -36.70
N GLN A 300 -15.49 -15.48 -37.24
CA GLN A 300 -14.21 -15.22 -37.89
C GLN A 300 -13.29 -14.47 -36.93
N MET A 301 -12.00 -14.84 -36.93
CA MET A 301 -10.96 -14.18 -36.16
C MET A 301 -10.04 -13.41 -37.12
N ASP A 302 -10.11 -12.09 -37.07
CA ASP A 302 -9.27 -11.21 -37.88
C ASP A 302 -8.11 -10.67 -37.05
N LEU A 303 -6.88 -11.03 -37.42
CA LEU A 303 -5.68 -10.56 -36.72
C LEU A 303 -5.53 -9.05 -36.88
N ARG A 304 -5.55 -8.31 -35.77
CA ARG A 304 -5.42 -6.85 -35.77
C ARG A 304 -4.06 -6.37 -35.34
N PHE A 305 -3.48 -7.03 -34.33
CA PHE A 305 -2.16 -6.70 -33.84
C PHE A 305 -1.35 -7.97 -33.64
N PHE A 306 -0.07 -7.91 -33.96
CA PHE A 306 0.89 -8.99 -33.68
C PHE A 306 2.17 -8.38 -33.10
N GLY A 307 2.83 -9.10 -32.21
CA GLY A 307 3.95 -8.56 -31.46
C GLY A 307 4.60 -9.55 -30.51
N VAL A 308 5.21 -9.00 -29.47
CA VAL A 308 5.87 -9.76 -28.40
C VAL A 308 5.29 -9.40 -27.03
N TRP A 309 5.45 -10.32 -26.09
CA TRP A 309 5.01 -10.13 -24.71
C TRP A 309 6.00 -10.67 -23.68
N ARG A 310 5.87 -10.17 -22.44
CA ARG A 310 6.52 -10.72 -21.24
C ARG A 310 5.79 -10.23 -19.99
N MET A 311 5.95 -10.94 -18.89
CA MET A 311 5.63 -10.42 -17.56
C MET A 311 6.76 -9.52 -17.04
N GLU A 312 6.39 -8.36 -16.53
CA GLU A 312 7.22 -7.44 -15.76
C GLU A 312 6.53 -7.26 -14.41
N ASP A 313 6.99 -7.99 -13.39
CA ASP A 313 6.37 -8.02 -12.06
C ASP A 313 4.87 -8.39 -12.13
N ASP A 314 3.97 -7.44 -11.90
CA ASP A 314 2.51 -7.60 -11.96
C ASP A 314 1.89 -7.17 -13.29
N CYS A 315 2.71 -6.77 -14.26
CA CYS A 315 2.26 -6.22 -15.53
C CYS A 315 2.59 -7.14 -16.72
N LEU A 316 1.61 -7.31 -17.61
CA LEU A 316 1.82 -7.88 -18.93
C LEU A 316 2.33 -6.76 -19.86
N ARG A 317 3.60 -6.85 -20.24
CA ARG A 317 4.21 -5.99 -21.26
C ARG A 317 3.82 -6.49 -22.64
N LEU A 318 3.26 -5.62 -23.47
CA LEU A 318 2.88 -5.91 -24.85
C LEU A 318 3.51 -4.88 -25.78
N ASP A 319 4.21 -5.36 -26.80
CA ASP A 319 4.80 -4.54 -27.86
C ASP A 319 4.35 -5.11 -29.22
N MET A 320 3.28 -4.55 -29.76
CA MET A 320 2.50 -5.05 -30.89
C MET A 320 2.30 -4.00 -31.99
N SER A 321 2.07 -4.47 -33.22
CA SER A 321 1.85 -3.63 -34.38
C SER A 321 0.69 -4.15 -35.23
N ALA A 322 -0.10 -3.24 -35.79
CA ALA A 322 -1.08 -3.53 -36.83
C ALA A 322 -0.47 -3.52 -38.24
N GLY A 323 0.87 -3.46 -38.34
CA GLY A 323 1.59 -3.30 -39.59
C GLY A 323 1.87 -1.82 -39.88
N VAL A 324 1.21 -1.24 -40.88
CA VAL A 324 1.51 0.13 -41.32
C VAL A 324 0.69 1.15 -40.52
N GLY A 325 1.35 1.88 -39.62
CA GLY A 325 0.85 3.14 -39.05
C GLY A 325 0.14 3.05 -37.70
N SER A 326 -0.02 1.87 -37.11
CA SER A 326 -0.55 1.73 -35.75
C SER A 326 0.24 0.69 -34.96
N SER A 327 0.75 1.10 -33.80
CA SER A 327 1.46 0.26 -32.85
C SER A 327 0.78 0.39 -31.48
N LEU A 328 0.79 -0.70 -30.74
CA LEU A 328 0.35 -0.76 -29.37
C LEU A 328 1.55 -1.24 -28.55
N SER A 329 2.08 -0.38 -27.71
CA SER A 329 3.15 -0.68 -26.75
C SER A 329 2.58 -0.32 -25.39
N GLY A 330 2.89 -1.08 -24.34
CA GLY A 330 2.42 -0.74 -22.99
C GLY A 330 2.65 -1.87 -21.99
N SER A 331 2.68 -1.50 -20.71
CA SER A 331 2.69 -2.45 -19.58
C SER A 331 1.33 -2.36 -18.87
N PHE A 332 0.64 -3.48 -18.75
CA PHE A 332 -0.75 -3.57 -18.30
C PHE A 332 -0.86 -4.42 -17.05
N PRO A 333 -1.31 -3.89 -15.90
CA PRO A 333 -1.47 -4.70 -14.70
C PRO A 333 -2.42 -5.86 -14.97
N VAL A 334 -2.01 -7.06 -14.57
CA VAL A 334 -2.79 -8.28 -14.79
C VAL A 334 -2.74 -9.20 -13.59
N LEU A 335 -3.90 -9.75 -13.24
CA LEU A 335 -4.03 -10.80 -12.24
C LEU A 335 -4.72 -12.01 -12.85
N ILE A 336 -4.30 -13.21 -12.48
CA ILE A 336 -4.93 -14.47 -12.83
C ILE A 336 -5.69 -15.03 -11.63
N SER A 337 -6.94 -15.42 -11.87
CA SER A 337 -7.75 -16.09 -10.86
C SER A 337 -7.07 -17.36 -10.33
N PRO A 338 -7.35 -17.78 -9.08
CA PRO A 338 -6.81 -19.02 -8.52
C PRO A 338 -7.10 -20.25 -9.38
N SER A 339 -8.24 -20.26 -10.08
CA SER A 339 -8.61 -21.34 -10.98
C SER A 339 -7.79 -21.39 -12.26
N GLY A 340 -7.07 -20.31 -12.60
CA GLY A 340 -6.37 -20.15 -13.88
C GLY A 340 -7.30 -19.81 -15.05
N GLU A 341 -8.60 -19.56 -14.78
CA GLU A 341 -9.63 -19.46 -15.83
C GLU A 341 -9.96 -18.02 -16.24
N TYR A 342 -9.54 -17.04 -15.45
CA TYR A 342 -9.82 -15.63 -15.68
C TYR A 342 -8.57 -14.78 -15.51
N LEU A 343 -8.40 -13.81 -16.41
CA LEU A 343 -7.46 -12.70 -16.25
C LEU A 343 -8.21 -11.43 -15.98
N TYR A 344 -7.77 -10.68 -14.98
CA TYR A 344 -8.24 -9.34 -14.69
C TYR A 344 -7.18 -8.41 -15.23
N PHE A 345 -7.52 -7.72 -16.32
CA PHE A 345 -6.62 -6.92 -17.10
C PHE A 345 -6.96 -5.45 -16.90
N GLN A 346 -5.98 -4.65 -16.51
CA GLN A 346 -6.18 -3.21 -16.29
C GLN A 346 -5.52 -2.38 -17.40
N ARG A 347 -6.06 -1.18 -17.60
CA ARG A 347 -5.46 -0.16 -18.46
C ARG A 347 -4.03 0.12 -17.99
N SER A 348 -3.14 0.48 -18.93
CA SER A 348 -1.78 0.83 -18.57
C SER A 348 -1.75 2.05 -17.66
N ARG A 349 -0.80 2.08 -16.71
CA ARG A 349 -0.61 3.18 -15.75
C ARG A 349 -0.29 4.53 -16.41
N ILE A 350 0.13 4.51 -17.68
CA ILE A 350 0.39 5.70 -18.52
C ILE A 350 -0.78 6.06 -19.46
N GLY A 351 -1.94 5.41 -19.29
CA GLY A 351 -3.18 5.71 -20.01
C GLY A 351 -3.37 4.98 -21.34
N GLU A 352 -2.35 4.25 -21.81
CA GLU A 352 -2.48 3.38 -22.98
C GLU A 352 -3.52 2.29 -22.71
N GLY A 353 -4.47 2.15 -23.63
CA GLY A 353 -5.56 1.19 -23.55
C GLY A 353 -5.46 0.13 -24.61
N MET A 354 -6.04 -1.04 -24.32
CA MET A 354 -6.28 -2.07 -25.31
C MET A 354 -7.59 -1.80 -26.06
N PRO A 355 -7.72 -2.26 -27.32
CA PRO A 355 -8.96 -2.14 -28.08
C PRO A 355 -10.19 -2.75 -27.39
N PHE A 356 -9.99 -3.77 -26.54
CA PHE A 356 -11.04 -4.39 -25.74
C PHE A 356 -11.42 -3.62 -24.47
N LEU A 357 -10.66 -2.60 -24.07
CA LEU A 357 -11.02 -1.67 -23.00
C LEU A 357 -11.83 -0.52 -23.61
N ARG A 358 -13.17 -0.57 -23.50
CA ARG A 358 -14.04 0.42 -24.15
C ARG A 358 -13.81 1.81 -23.56
N ASN A 359 -14.27 2.85 -24.26
CA ASN A 359 -14.14 4.24 -23.79
C ASN A 359 -14.77 4.40 -22.40
N GLY A 360 -13.93 4.70 -21.39
CA GLY A 360 -14.33 4.87 -20.00
C GLY A 360 -14.19 3.63 -19.12
N GLU A 361 -13.71 2.50 -19.65
CA GLU A 361 -13.39 1.31 -18.85
C GLU A 361 -11.89 1.25 -18.55
N ASP A 362 -11.54 1.05 -17.28
CA ASP A 362 -10.16 0.95 -16.81
C ASP A 362 -9.70 -0.49 -16.58
N SER A 363 -10.61 -1.45 -16.69
CA SER A 363 -10.32 -2.87 -16.56
C SER A 363 -11.29 -3.74 -17.36
N ALA A 364 -10.84 -4.90 -17.79
CA ALA A 364 -11.66 -5.96 -18.36
C ALA A 364 -11.31 -7.31 -17.72
N THR A 365 -12.29 -8.21 -17.67
CA THR A 365 -12.03 -9.61 -17.29
C THR A 365 -12.03 -10.46 -18.55
N LEU A 366 -10.90 -11.09 -18.85
CA LEU A 366 -10.76 -12.04 -19.94
C LEU A 366 -10.98 -13.46 -19.41
N SER A 367 -11.61 -14.31 -20.21
CA SER A 367 -11.85 -15.72 -19.86
C SER A 367 -10.94 -16.63 -20.69
N LEU A 368 -10.40 -17.67 -20.06
CA LEU A 368 -9.55 -18.64 -20.74
C LEU A 368 -10.36 -19.36 -21.82
N ARG A 369 -9.82 -19.38 -23.03
CA ARG A 369 -10.39 -20.09 -24.17
C ARG A 369 -9.76 -21.46 -24.28
N TYR A 370 -10.62 -22.47 -24.41
CA TYR A 370 -10.24 -23.84 -24.70
C TYR A 370 -10.38 -24.09 -26.21
N ASP A 371 -9.34 -24.65 -26.82
CA ASP A 371 -9.33 -25.09 -28.21
C ASP A 371 -10.11 -26.41 -28.46
#